data_AF-A0A8J6F609-F1
#
_entry.id   AF-A0A8J6F609-F1
#
_cell.length_a   1.000
_cell.length_b   1.000
_cell.length_c   1.000
_cell.angle_alpha   90.00
_cell.angle_beta   90.00
_cell.angle_gamma   90.00
#
_symmetry.space_group_name_H-M   'P 1'
#
loop_
_entity.id
_entity.type
_entity.pdbx_description
1 polymer ?
#
loop_
_entity_poly.entity_id
_entity_poly.type
_entity_poly.pdbx_seq_one_letter_code
_entity_poly.pdbx_strand_id
1 'polypeptide(L)'
;MNYTWILYSVWILYIISTCTAQENNSTLKPTHVRLTEHLMHGYNKGVRPVKDWRKPINVYVDIMIYAVLGVDEKNQAFSTYIWYNQSWADEFLTWDPDKFDNITKISIPTRWLWVPDIMIIELVDPGKTTEEAYVYLDYNGKIHNNKPLQLKSTCNFDIYYFPFDRHKCSMTFTSWIHTSMFCPISKEKTVLRYNH
;
A
#
# COMPACT_ATOMS: atom_id res chain seq x y z
N MET A 1 -32.81 -70.91 -6.74
CA MET A 1 -31.40 -70.44 -6.66
C MET A 1 -31.40 -68.97 -7.08
N ASN A 2 -30.90 -68.11 -6.20
CA ASN A 2 -31.19 -66.67 -6.11
C ASN A 2 -30.30 -65.81 -7.03
N TYR A 3 -30.70 -65.60 -8.28
CA TYR A 3 -29.91 -64.81 -9.26
C TYR A 3 -30.16 -63.30 -9.20
N THR A 4 -31.21 -62.84 -8.51
CA THR A 4 -31.55 -61.41 -8.41
C THR A 4 -30.52 -60.61 -7.59
N TRP A 5 -29.99 -61.18 -6.50
CA TRP A 5 -28.98 -60.53 -5.65
C TRP A 5 -27.64 -60.32 -6.36
N ILE A 6 -27.29 -61.20 -7.30
CA ILE A 6 -26.05 -61.11 -8.09
C ILE A 6 -26.16 -59.96 -9.10
N LEU A 7 -27.34 -59.76 -9.70
CA LEU A 7 -27.56 -58.65 -10.63
C LEU A 7 -27.56 -57.29 -9.93
N TYR A 8 -28.13 -57.20 -8.71
CA TYR A 8 -28.07 -55.97 -7.89
C TYR A 8 -26.65 -55.63 -7.44
N SER A 9 -25.85 -56.61 -7.02
CA SER A 9 -24.46 -56.37 -6.62
C SER A 9 -23.59 -55.95 -7.80
N VAL A 10 -23.81 -56.52 -8.99
CA VAL A 10 -23.10 -56.15 -10.22
C VAL A 10 -23.52 -54.75 -10.71
N TRP A 11 -24.79 -54.38 -10.60
CA TRP A 11 -25.27 -53.02 -10.92
C TRP A 11 -24.70 -51.96 -9.96
N ILE A 12 -24.65 -52.27 -8.65
CA ILE A 12 -24.04 -51.41 -7.64
C ILE A 12 -22.54 -51.24 -7.90
N LEU A 13 -21.82 -52.31 -8.25
CA LEU A 13 -20.41 -52.23 -8.63
C LEU A 13 -20.18 -51.45 -9.93
N TYR A 14 -21.10 -51.53 -10.90
CA TYR A 14 -21.04 -50.76 -12.15
C TYR A 14 -21.26 -49.25 -11.88
N ILE A 15 -22.19 -48.90 -10.99
CA ILE A 15 -22.42 -47.50 -10.57
C ILE A 15 -21.21 -46.95 -9.78
N ILE A 16 -20.61 -47.75 -8.88
CA ILE A 16 -19.39 -47.36 -8.14
C ILE A 16 -18.21 -47.15 -9.11
N SER A 17 -18.10 -47.97 -10.16
CA SER A 17 -17.07 -47.80 -11.21
C SER A 17 -17.25 -46.50 -12.00
N THR A 18 -18.49 -46.13 -12.36
CA THR A 18 -18.79 -44.85 -13.01
C THR A 18 -18.76 -43.63 -12.08
N CYS A 19 -18.75 -43.86 -10.76
CA CYS A 19 -18.56 -42.86 -9.72
C CYS A 19 -17.11 -42.83 -9.23
N THR A 20 -16.15 -43.15 -10.11
CA THR A 20 -14.84 -42.56 -9.97
C THR A 20 -14.91 -41.23 -10.71
N ALA A 21 -15.22 -40.17 -9.96
CA ALA A 21 -14.97 -38.83 -10.43
C ALA A 21 -13.51 -38.81 -10.92
N GLN A 22 -13.32 -38.49 -12.19
CA GLN A 22 -12.04 -38.08 -12.71
C GLN A 22 -11.57 -36.89 -11.86
N GLU A 23 -10.77 -37.14 -10.82
CA GLU A 23 -9.89 -36.14 -10.25
C GLU A 23 -8.92 -35.77 -11.38
N ASN A 24 -9.33 -34.81 -12.20
CA ASN A 24 -8.40 -34.07 -13.03
C ASN A 24 -7.42 -33.43 -12.06
N ASN A 25 -6.26 -34.05 -11.96
CA ASN A 25 -5.18 -33.77 -11.04
C ASN A 25 -4.45 -32.49 -11.49
N SER A 26 -5.18 -31.38 -11.43
CA SER A 26 -4.68 -30.03 -11.60
C SER A 26 -5.56 -29.14 -10.74
N THR A 27 -5.31 -29.15 -9.43
CA THR A 27 -5.62 -28.03 -8.54
C THR A 27 -4.80 -26.83 -9.02
N LEU A 28 -5.22 -26.23 -10.14
CA LEU A 28 -4.60 -25.04 -10.67
C LEU A 28 -4.80 -23.95 -9.61
N LYS A 29 -3.72 -23.62 -8.89
CA LYS A 29 -3.75 -22.58 -7.86
C LYS A 29 -4.34 -21.30 -8.47
N PRO A 30 -5.22 -20.57 -7.75
CA PRO A 30 -5.75 -19.31 -8.23
C PRO A 30 -4.65 -18.36 -8.66
N THR A 31 -4.84 -17.67 -9.78
CA THR A 31 -3.80 -16.82 -10.39
C THR A 31 -3.25 -15.75 -9.45
N HIS A 32 -4.11 -15.15 -8.62
CA HIS A 32 -3.68 -14.20 -7.57
C HIS A 32 -2.74 -14.82 -6.54
N VAL A 33 -2.99 -16.08 -6.13
CA VAL A 33 -2.13 -16.80 -5.19
C VAL A 33 -0.79 -17.10 -5.86
N ARG A 34 -0.82 -17.60 -7.10
CA ARG A 34 0.40 -17.88 -7.88
C ARG A 34 1.26 -16.63 -8.09
N LEU A 35 0.64 -15.48 -8.40
CA LEU A 35 1.32 -14.21 -8.58
C LEU A 35 1.92 -13.71 -7.25
N THR A 36 1.17 -13.78 -6.16
CA THR A 36 1.65 -13.35 -4.84
C THR A 36 2.82 -14.22 -4.37
N GLU A 37 2.71 -15.55 -4.52
CA GLU A 37 3.81 -16.49 -4.24
C GLU A 37 5.03 -16.16 -5.11
N HIS A 38 4.84 -15.89 -6.40
CA HIS A 38 5.92 -15.53 -7.32
C HIS A 38 6.65 -14.24 -6.91
N LEU A 39 5.91 -13.18 -6.56
CA LEU A 39 6.47 -11.89 -6.17
C LEU A 39 7.16 -11.93 -4.80
N MET A 40 6.61 -12.66 -3.84
CA MET A 40 7.15 -12.73 -2.48
C MET A 40 8.29 -13.75 -2.35
N HIS A 41 8.49 -14.63 -3.33
CA HIS A 41 9.54 -15.64 -3.30
C HIS A 41 10.93 -14.99 -3.36
N GLY A 42 11.64 -14.99 -2.23
CA GLY A 42 12.98 -14.40 -2.11
C GLY A 42 12.98 -12.88 -1.99
N TYR A 43 11.81 -12.24 -1.84
CA TYR A 43 11.73 -10.81 -1.60
C TYR A 43 12.17 -10.47 -0.18
N ASN A 44 13.08 -9.50 -0.05
CA ASN A 44 13.58 -9.03 1.24
C ASN A 44 13.18 -7.58 1.47
N LYS A 45 12.15 -7.37 2.31
CA LYS A 45 11.66 -6.03 2.68
C LYS A 45 12.66 -5.15 3.43
N GLY A 46 13.75 -5.70 3.94
CA GLY A 46 14.79 -4.94 4.65
C GLY A 46 15.78 -4.26 3.71
N VAL A 47 15.74 -4.56 2.41
CA VAL A 47 16.69 -4.04 1.42
C VAL A 47 15.96 -3.07 0.49
N ARG A 48 16.61 -1.95 0.18
CA ARG A 48 16.08 -0.95 -0.75
C ARG A 48 15.86 -1.61 -2.14
N PRO A 49 14.69 -1.43 -2.77
CA PRO A 49 14.30 -2.20 -3.95
C PRO A 49 14.89 -1.65 -5.27
N VAL A 50 16.22 -1.63 -5.36
CA VAL A 50 16.96 -1.22 -6.57
C VAL A 50 17.94 -2.33 -6.97
N LYS A 51 18.01 -2.65 -8.26
CA LYS A 51 18.96 -3.65 -8.80
C LYS A 51 20.39 -3.12 -8.77
N ASP A 52 20.57 -1.84 -9.06
CA ASP A 52 21.84 -1.14 -8.95
C ASP A 52 21.86 -0.32 -7.66
N TRP A 53 22.73 -0.68 -6.71
CA TRP A 53 22.85 0.01 -5.42
C TRP A 53 23.27 1.47 -5.56
N ARG A 54 23.84 1.89 -6.70
CA ARG A 54 24.22 3.29 -6.93
C ARG A 54 23.03 4.16 -7.30
N LYS A 55 21.93 3.56 -7.77
CA LYS A 55 20.75 4.32 -8.17
C LYS A 55 19.95 4.78 -6.95
N PRO A 56 19.45 6.03 -6.95
CA PRO A 56 18.50 6.48 -5.97
C PRO A 56 17.12 5.86 -6.24
N ILE A 57 16.31 5.78 -5.18
CA ILE A 57 14.88 5.51 -5.33
C ILE A 57 14.11 6.82 -5.30
N ASN A 58 13.32 7.10 -6.33
CA ASN A 58 12.50 8.30 -6.38
C ASN A 58 11.19 8.02 -5.64
N VAL A 59 10.93 8.81 -4.60
CA VAL A 59 9.67 8.77 -3.85
C VAL A 59 8.89 10.03 -4.17
N TYR A 60 7.66 9.84 -4.63
CA TYR A 60 6.71 10.90 -4.90
C TYR A 60 5.77 10.99 -3.71
N VAL A 61 5.62 12.20 -3.18
CA VAL A 61 4.70 12.50 -2.09
C VAL A 61 3.82 13.65 -2.51
N ASP A 62 2.51 13.45 -2.37
CA ASP A 62 1.45 14.43 -2.60
C ASP A 62 0.52 14.45 -1.39
N ILE A 63 0.07 15.63 -1.01
CA ILE A 63 -0.72 15.85 0.20
C ILE A 63 -1.90 16.74 -0.13
N MET A 64 -3.08 16.28 0.23
CA MET A 64 -4.30 17.07 0.18
C MET A 64 -4.76 17.34 1.61
N ILE A 65 -4.78 18.61 2.03
CA ILE A 65 -5.38 18.99 3.30
C ILE A 65 -6.89 18.89 3.15
N TYR A 66 -7.51 17.96 3.88
CA TYR A 66 -8.96 17.79 3.88
C TYR A 66 -9.63 18.76 4.86
N ALA A 67 -9.09 18.88 6.08
CA ALA A 67 -9.60 19.81 7.08
C ALA A 67 -8.53 20.21 8.10
N VAL A 68 -8.67 21.42 8.65
CA VAL A 68 -7.99 21.82 9.90
C VAL A 68 -8.94 21.50 11.04
N LEU A 69 -8.56 20.56 11.90
CA LEU A 69 -9.40 20.06 12.98
C LEU A 69 -9.41 21.01 14.18
N GLY A 70 -8.31 21.72 14.40
CA GLY A 70 -8.20 22.68 15.49
C GLY A 70 -6.82 23.30 15.57
N VAL A 71 -6.77 24.47 16.20
CA VAL A 71 -5.55 25.20 16.53
C VAL A 71 -5.46 25.29 18.05
N ASP A 72 -4.25 25.12 18.57
CA ASP A 72 -3.91 25.24 19.98
C ASP A 72 -2.79 26.28 20.08
N GLU A 73 -3.20 27.54 20.19
CA GLU A 73 -2.29 28.69 20.19
C GLU A 73 -1.36 28.66 21.40
N LYS A 74 -1.88 28.19 22.55
CA LYS A 74 -1.12 28.06 23.79
C LYS A 74 0.03 27.07 23.66
N ASN A 75 -0.22 25.92 23.03
CA ASN A 75 0.80 24.90 22.82
C ASN A 75 1.52 25.02 21.47
N GLN A 76 1.28 26.09 20.71
CA GLN A 76 1.87 26.32 19.39
C GLN A 76 1.73 25.11 18.45
N ALA A 77 0.54 24.50 18.44
CA ALA A 77 0.26 23.31 17.64
C ALA A 77 -1.06 23.44 16.87
N PHE A 78 -1.14 22.77 15.73
CA PHE A 78 -2.38 22.63 14.98
C PHE A 78 -2.59 21.18 14.57
N SER A 79 -3.85 20.80 14.49
CA SER A 79 -4.28 19.45 14.11
C SER A 79 -4.95 19.50 12.75
N THR A 80 -4.55 18.60 11.86
CA THR A 80 -5.07 18.52 10.49
C THR A 80 -5.48 17.09 10.15
N TYR A 81 -6.46 16.98 9.27
CA TYR A 81 -6.79 15.73 8.60
C TYR A 81 -6.37 15.87 7.14
N ILE A 82 -5.47 15.01 6.70
CA ILE A 82 -4.89 15.06 5.36
C ILE A 82 -5.09 13.74 4.63
N TRP A 83 -5.14 13.81 3.31
CA TRP A 83 -4.94 12.67 2.43
C TRP A 83 -3.48 12.65 2.00
N TYR A 84 -2.76 11.61 2.37
CA TYR A 84 -1.35 11.40 2.04
C TYR A 84 -1.24 10.38 0.92
N ASN A 85 -0.70 10.81 -0.21
CA ASN A 85 -0.44 10.00 -1.38
C ASN A 85 1.07 9.79 -1.52
N GLN A 86 1.51 8.54 -1.47
CA GLN A 86 2.91 8.19 -1.64
C GLN A 86 3.05 7.17 -2.76
N SER A 87 4.00 7.40 -3.67
CA SER A 87 4.34 6.41 -4.69
C SER A 87 5.85 6.25 -4.86
N TRP A 88 6.26 5.01 -5.11
CA TRP A 88 7.64 4.64 -5.42
C TRP A 88 7.64 3.45 -6.37
N ALA A 89 8.79 3.13 -6.96
CA ALA A 89 8.97 1.95 -7.79
C ALA A 89 9.82 0.91 -7.06
N ASP A 90 9.39 -0.35 -7.08
CA ASP A 90 10.13 -1.50 -6.61
C ASP A 90 10.56 -2.36 -7.82
N GLU A 91 11.86 -2.40 -8.10
CA GLU A 91 12.40 -3.08 -9.28
C GLU A 91 12.34 -4.62 -9.19
N PHE A 92 12.04 -5.17 -8.01
CA PHE A 92 11.91 -6.62 -7.77
C PHE A 92 10.47 -7.10 -7.86
N LEU A 93 9.48 -6.20 -7.74
CA LEU A 93 8.07 -6.52 -7.74
C LEU A 93 7.39 -6.24 -9.08
N THR A 94 7.96 -6.75 -10.16
CA THR A 94 7.44 -6.61 -11.52
C THR A 94 6.98 -7.95 -12.07
N TRP A 95 5.89 -7.98 -12.83
CA TRP A 95 5.46 -9.18 -13.55
C TRP A 95 4.92 -8.85 -14.93
N ASP A 96 4.79 -9.90 -15.73
CA ASP A 96 4.20 -9.86 -17.06
C ASP A 96 2.70 -10.20 -16.97
N PRO A 97 1.77 -9.25 -17.22
CA PRO A 97 0.33 -9.50 -17.14
C PRO A 97 -0.12 -10.69 -18.00
N ASP A 98 0.51 -10.91 -19.16
CA ASP A 98 0.12 -11.97 -20.10
C ASP A 98 0.30 -13.38 -19.49
N LYS A 99 1.17 -13.52 -18.47
CA LYS A 99 1.42 -14.79 -17.75
C LYS A 99 0.49 -15.00 -16.54
N PHE A 100 -0.26 -13.97 -16.16
CA PHE A 100 -1.09 -13.94 -14.97
C PHE A 100 -2.48 -13.37 -15.29
N ASP A 101 -3.15 -13.92 -16.29
CA ASP A 101 -4.53 -13.58 -16.67
C ASP A 101 -4.80 -12.08 -16.89
N ASN A 102 -3.82 -11.35 -17.44
CA ASN A 102 -3.86 -9.91 -17.67
C ASN A 102 -4.07 -9.07 -16.40
N ILE A 103 -3.67 -9.58 -15.24
CA ILE A 103 -3.67 -8.81 -13.99
C ILE A 103 -2.64 -7.69 -14.09
N THR A 104 -3.09 -6.45 -13.97
CA THR A 104 -2.24 -5.25 -14.06
C THR A 104 -1.99 -4.59 -12.71
N LYS A 105 -2.85 -4.85 -11.72
CA LYS A 105 -2.77 -4.28 -10.37
C LYS A 105 -3.22 -5.32 -9.34
N ILE A 106 -2.52 -5.36 -8.20
CA ILE A 106 -2.88 -6.17 -7.04
C ILE A 106 -2.77 -5.38 -5.74
N SER A 107 -3.45 -5.85 -4.69
CA SER A 107 -3.32 -5.32 -3.34
C SER A 107 -2.41 -6.22 -2.50
N ILE A 108 -1.36 -5.66 -1.92
CA ILE A 108 -0.42 -6.41 -1.07
C ILE A 108 -0.36 -5.77 0.31
N PRO A 109 -0.25 -6.56 1.40
CA PRO A 109 -0.07 -6.00 2.71
C PRO A 109 1.20 -5.16 2.84
N THR A 110 1.08 -3.94 3.36
CA THR A 110 2.21 -3.00 3.55
C THR A 110 3.37 -3.63 4.35
N ARG A 111 3.03 -4.45 5.34
CA ARG A 111 3.99 -5.14 6.24
C ARG A 111 4.94 -6.12 5.55
N TRP A 112 4.64 -6.53 4.31
CA TRP A 112 5.46 -7.45 3.51
C TRP A 112 6.40 -6.73 2.56
N LEU A 113 6.22 -5.42 2.39
CA LEU A 113 6.94 -4.61 1.41
C LEU A 113 7.99 -3.74 2.09
N TRP A 114 9.03 -3.37 1.34
CA TRP A 114 9.86 -2.25 1.70
C TRP A 114 9.06 -0.95 1.54
N VAL A 115 9.07 -0.09 2.56
CA VAL A 115 8.35 1.20 2.55
C VAL A 115 9.35 2.31 2.91
N PRO A 116 9.39 3.40 2.13
CA PRO A 116 10.26 4.52 2.43
C PRO A 116 9.85 5.22 3.73
N ASP A 117 10.85 5.57 4.51
CA ASP A 117 10.79 6.16 5.85
C ASP A 117 10.54 7.68 5.82
N ILE A 118 9.41 8.09 5.24
CA ILE A 118 9.05 9.50 5.17
C ILE A 118 8.46 9.96 6.52
N MET A 119 9.04 11.03 7.05
CA MET A 119 8.66 11.69 8.29
C MET A 119 8.36 13.17 8.06
N ILE A 120 7.65 13.79 9.02
CA ILE A 120 7.41 15.23 9.06
C ILE A 120 8.21 15.80 10.23
N ILE A 121 9.02 16.82 9.98
CA ILE A 121 9.92 17.40 10.99
C ILE A 121 9.13 18.06 12.13
N GLU A 122 8.05 18.74 11.79
CA GLU A 122 7.22 19.50 12.72
C GLU A 122 6.18 18.62 13.46
N LEU A 123 6.22 17.30 13.27
CA LEU A 123 5.25 16.39 13.88
C LEU A 123 5.44 16.27 15.39
N VAL A 124 4.37 16.54 16.15
CA VAL A 124 4.34 16.41 17.62
C VAL A 124 3.67 15.10 18.03
N ASP A 125 2.57 14.78 17.36
CA ASP A 125 1.78 13.58 17.63
C ASP A 125 1.28 13.02 16.28
N PRO A 126 1.61 11.76 15.94
CA PRO A 126 1.13 11.09 14.74
C PRO A 126 -0.39 10.82 14.76
N GLY A 127 -1.09 11.18 15.84
CA GLY A 127 -2.53 11.05 15.98
C GLY A 127 -2.98 9.59 15.94
N LYS A 128 -4.30 9.40 15.79
CA LYS A 128 -4.87 8.06 15.57
C LYS A 128 -4.87 7.77 14.08
N THR A 129 -3.76 7.26 13.58
CA THR A 129 -3.71 6.73 12.22
C THR A 129 -4.14 5.27 12.24
N THR A 130 -5.11 4.88 11.41
CA THR A 130 -5.39 3.47 11.15
C THR A 130 -4.18 2.87 10.45
N GLU A 131 -3.56 1.82 10.98
CA GLU A 131 -2.49 1.11 10.24
C GLU A 131 -3.03 0.68 8.87
N GLU A 132 -2.50 1.24 7.77
CA GLU A 132 -2.90 0.73 6.44
C GLU A 132 -2.41 -0.69 6.30
N ALA A 133 -3.37 -1.60 6.22
CA ALA A 133 -3.07 -2.99 6.03
C ALA A 133 -2.55 -3.28 4.62
N TYR A 134 -2.93 -2.51 3.58
CA TYR A 134 -2.66 -2.82 2.17
C TYR A 134 -2.27 -1.61 1.32
N VAL A 135 -1.45 -1.86 0.30
CA VAL A 135 -1.10 -0.91 -0.77
C VAL A 135 -1.44 -1.50 -2.15
N TYR A 136 -1.54 -0.65 -3.16
CA TYR A 136 -1.68 -1.10 -4.54
C TYR A 136 -0.32 -1.21 -5.22
N LEU A 137 -0.07 -2.34 -5.87
CA LEU A 137 1.11 -2.60 -6.70
C LEU A 137 0.66 -2.79 -8.15
N ASP A 138 1.27 -2.04 -9.06
CA ASP A 138 1.10 -2.17 -10.51
C ASP A 138 2.13 -3.15 -11.09
N TYR A 139 1.82 -3.76 -12.24
CA TYR A 139 2.68 -4.75 -12.91
C TYR A 139 4.09 -4.28 -13.24
N ASN A 140 4.26 -2.97 -13.42
CA ASN A 140 5.54 -2.31 -13.68
C ASN A 140 6.37 -2.04 -12.41
N GLY A 141 5.94 -2.51 -11.25
CA GLY A 141 6.61 -2.32 -9.96
C GLY A 141 6.27 -1.01 -9.26
N LYS A 142 5.35 -0.19 -9.80
CA LYS A 142 4.93 1.05 -9.14
C LYS A 142 3.98 0.73 -7.99
N ILE A 143 4.33 1.17 -6.79
CA ILE A 143 3.53 1.03 -5.58
C ILE A 143 2.86 2.37 -5.28
N HIS A 144 1.58 2.31 -4.89
CA HIS A 144 0.78 3.44 -4.44
C HIS A 144 0.25 3.17 -3.04
N ASN A 145 0.66 4.03 -2.11
CA ASN A 145 0.24 4.02 -0.72
C ASN A 145 -0.52 5.31 -0.42
N ASN A 146 -1.86 5.21 -0.45
CA ASN A 146 -2.75 6.35 -0.23
C ASN A 146 -3.48 6.15 1.09
N LYS A 147 -3.45 7.19 1.93
CA LYS A 147 -3.98 7.07 3.28
C LYS A 147 -4.48 8.37 3.90
N PRO A 148 -5.55 8.32 4.69
CA PRO A 148 -5.89 9.42 5.57
C PRO A 148 -4.96 9.45 6.79
N LEU A 149 -4.37 10.62 7.07
CA LEU A 149 -3.58 10.85 8.28
C LEU A 149 -4.20 11.98 9.11
N GLN A 150 -4.29 11.77 10.42
CA GLN A 150 -4.53 12.85 11.36
C GLN A 150 -3.21 13.26 11.99
N LEU A 151 -2.75 14.47 11.70
CA LEU A 151 -1.43 14.94 12.13
C LEU A 151 -1.57 16.13 13.07
N LYS A 152 -0.83 16.11 14.17
CA LYS A 152 -0.62 17.28 15.03
C LYS A 152 0.79 17.79 14.83
N SER A 153 0.93 18.99 14.29
CA SER A 153 2.24 19.61 13.98
C SER A 153 2.43 20.91 14.76
N THR A 154 3.68 21.26 15.04
CA THR A 154 4.04 22.56 15.61
C THR A 154 3.88 23.67 14.58
N CYS A 155 3.47 24.85 15.04
CA CYS A 155 3.42 26.06 14.25
C CYS A 155 3.57 27.29 15.15
N ASN A 156 4.36 28.26 14.69
CA ASN A 156 4.54 29.51 15.42
C ASN A 156 3.35 30.44 15.15
N PHE A 157 2.43 30.55 16.11
CA PHE A 157 1.31 31.47 16.06
C PHE A 157 1.70 32.84 16.60
N ASP A 158 1.56 33.87 15.76
CA ASP A 158 1.67 35.27 16.15
C ASP A 158 0.27 35.83 16.43
N ILE A 159 -0.05 36.02 17.71
CA ILE A 159 -1.36 36.46 18.20
C ILE A 159 -1.48 37.98 18.35
N TYR A 160 -0.57 38.76 17.76
CA TYR A 160 -0.54 40.22 17.93
C TYR A 160 -1.84 40.93 17.48
N TYR A 161 -2.49 40.43 16.43
CA TYR A 161 -3.68 41.04 15.81
C TYR A 161 -4.98 40.30 16.10
N PHE A 162 -5.04 39.54 17.20
CA PHE A 162 -6.24 38.80 17.59
C PHE A 162 -7.49 39.71 17.58
N PRO A 163 -8.64 39.28 17.00
CA PRO A 163 -8.95 37.96 16.43
C PRO A 163 -8.78 37.85 14.88
N PHE A 164 -8.09 38.79 14.24
CA PHE A 164 -7.93 38.85 12.76
C PHE A 164 -6.51 38.53 12.30
N ASP A 165 -5.77 37.79 13.11
CA ASP A 165 -4.43 37.31 12.86
C ASP A 165 -4.37 36.30 11.70
N ARG A 166 -3.19 36.21 11.09
CA ARG A 166 -2.90 35.30 9.98
C ARG A 166 -1.69 34.47 10.33
N HIS A 167 -1.81 33.16 10.18
CA HIS A 167 -0.76 32.22 10.52
C HIS A 167 -0.21 31.50 9.30
N LYS A 168 1.10 31.26 9.31
CA LYS A 168 1.81 30.51 8.26
C LYS A 168 2.50 29.33 8.90
N CYS A 169 1.89 28.15 8.75
CA CYS A 169 2.45 26.90 9.24
C CYS A 169 3.10 26.14 8.09
N SER A 170 4.27 25.57 8.35
CA SER A 170 4.99 24.75 7.37
C SER A 170 5.00 23.29 7.84
N MET A 171 4.84 22.36 6.90
CA MET A 171 5.07 20.93 7.13
C MET A 171 6.17 20.47 6.18
N THR A 172 7.28 20.02 6.74
CA THR A 172 8.49 19.64 6.03
C THR A 172 8.62 18.12 6.03
N PHE A 173 8.50 17.54 4.84
CA PHE A 173 8.65 16.10 4.62
C PHE A 173 10.11 15.76 4.33
N THR A 174 10.65 14.81 5.06
CA THR A 174 12.03 14.32 4.91
C THR A 174 12.08 12.81 5.13
N SER A 175 13.16 12.16 4.70
CA SER A 175 13.50 10.80 5.11
C SER A 175 14.33 10.80 6.39
N TRP A 176 14.17 9.79 7.25
CA TRP A 176 14.85 9.66 8.55
C TRP A 176 16.26 9.07 8.41
N ILE A 177 16.42 7.95 7.70
CA ILE A 177 17.69 7.24 7.50
C ILE A 177 18.35 7.54 6.15
N HIS A 178 17.58 7.78 5.10
CA HIS A 178 18.13 7.94 3.76
C HIS A 178 18.45 9.40 3.47
N THR A 179 19.73 9.75 3.34
CA THR A 179 20.14 11.07 2.82
C THR A 179 19.54 11.30 1.43
N SER A 180 19.30 12.57 1.06
CA SER A 180 18.74 12.99 -0.23
C SER A 180 19.40 12.37 -1.48
N MET A 181 20.65 11.90 -1.35
CA MET A 181 21.37 11.16 -2.39
C MET A 181 20.76 9.78 -2.70
N PHE A 182 20.17 9.10 -1.72
CA PHE A 182 19.64 7.74 -1.89
C PHE A 182 18.12 7.69 -2.07
N CYS A 183 17.40 8.70 -1.57
CA CYS A 183 15.95 8.84 -1.66
C CYS A 183 15.56 10.32 -1.93
N PRO A 184 15.71 10.81 -3.17
CA PRO A 184 15.19 12.12 -3.54
C PRO A 184 13.65 12.12 -3.45
N ILE A 185 13.12 12.97 -2.56
CA ILE A 185 11.69 13.21 -2.45
C ILE A 185 11.31 14.25 -3.50
N SER A 186 10.50 13.83 -4.47
CA SER A 186 9.96 14.74 -5.48
C SER A 186 8.54 15.16 -5.08
N LYS A 187 8.32 16.47 -5.00
CA LYS A 187 7.00 17.04 -4.72
C LYS A 187 6.22 17.13 -6.02
N GLU A 188 5.07 16.49 -6.09
CA GLU A 188 4.06 16.85 -7.07
C GLU A 188 3.30 18.06 -6.50
N LYS A 189 3.26 19.18 -7.23
CA LYS A 189 2.63 20.41 -6.73
C LYS A 189 1.11 20.21 -6.66
N THR A 190 0.57 20.02 -5.46
CA THR A 190 -0.87 20.11 -5.22
C THR A 190 -1.31 21.56 -5.42
N VAL A 191 -2.05 21.83 -6.50
CA VAL A 191 -2.78 23.09 -6.66
C VAL A 191 -4.04 22.97 -5.81
N LEU A 192 -4.09 23.69 -4.68
CA LEU A 192 -5.31 23.86 -3.91
C LEU A 192 -6.36 24.55 -4.80
N ARG A 193 -7.30 23.79 -5.38
CA ARG A 193 -8.54 24.33 -5.93
C ARG A 193 -9.57 24.32 -4.81
N TYR A 194 -9.79 25.49 -4.21
CA TYR A 194 -11.02 25.74 -3.47
C TYR A 194 -12.16 25.86 -4.49
N ASN A 195 -13.00 24.84 -4.58
CA ASN A 195 -14.35 25.02 -5.13
C ASN A 195 -15.23 25.45 -3.95
N HIS A 196 -15.79 26.66 -4.06
CA HIS A 196 -16.86 27.16 -3.20
C HIS A 196 -18.10 26.27 -3.25
#